data_AF-A0A841IUX1-F1
#
_entry.id   AF-A0A841IUX1-F1
#
_cell.length_a   1.000
_cell.length_b   1.000
_cell.length_c   1.000
_cell.angle_alpha   90.00
_cell.angle_beta   90.00
_cell.angle_gamma   90.00
#
_symmetry.space_group_name_H-M   'P 1'
#
loop_
_entity.id
_entity.type
_entity.pdbx_description
1 polymer ?
#
loop_
_entity_poly.entity_id
_entity_poly.type
_entity_poly.pdbx_seq_one_letter_code
_entity_poly.pdbx_strand_id
1 'polypeptide(L)' 'MSFFLSTIVILTMVAVGVYLVVTVSAASQASGGRLRGRQAQPPALDPAQEELRLRYARGEIDREEFLQRKIDLED' A
#
# COMPACT_ATOMS: atom_id res chain seq x y z
N MET A 1 -10.62 27.13 -26.92
CA MET A 1 -10.44 27.65 -25.55
C MET A 1 -10.97 26.68 -24.49
N SER A 2 -12.25 26.26 -24.56
CA SER A 2 -12.86 25.42 -23.52
C SER A 2 -12.22 24.04 -23.34
N PHE A 3 -11.87 23.34 -24.43
CA PHE A 3 -11.18 22.04 -24.34
C PHE A 3 -9.85 22.11 -23.60
N PHE A 4 -9.08 23.19 -23.83
CA PHE A 4 -7.79 23.40 -23.18
C PHE A 4 -7.95 23.62 -21.67
N LEU A 5 -8.97 24.39 -21.27
CA LEU A 5 -9.33 24.59 -19.86
C LEU A 5 -9.78 23.27 -19.21
N SER A 6 -10.61 22.47 -19.89
CA SER A 6 -11.05 21.16 -19.37
C SER A 6 -9.88 20.20 -19.18
N THR A 7 -8.94 20.12 -20.12
CA THR A 7 -7.75 19.28 -19.99
C THR A 7 -6.90 19.69 -18.81
N ILE A 8 -6.68 21.00 -18.61
CA ILE A 8 -5.93 21.51 -17.47
C ILE A 8 -6.61 21.11 -16.16
N VAL A 9 -7.92 21.33 -16.02
CA VAL A 9 -8.69 21.00 -14.80
C VAL A 9 -8.61 19.52 -14.46
N ILE A 10 -8.72 18.64 -15.47
CA ILE A 10 -8.59 17.20 -15.27
C ILE A 10 -7.19 16.85 -14.77
N LEU A 11 -6.14 17.41 -15.39
CA LEU A 11 -4.76 17.18 -14.98
C LEU A 11 -4.51 17.67 -13.54
N THR A 12 -5.03 18.84 -13.16
CA THR A 12 -4.91 19.32 -11.77
C THR A 12 -5.65 18.41 -10.79
N MET A 13 -6.86 17.94 -11.12
CA MET A 13 -7.60 17.00 -10.27
C MET A 13 -6.81 15.70 -10.04
N VAL A 14 -6.24 15.13 -11.11
CA VAL A 14 -5.43 13.91 -11.03
C VAL A 14 -4.17 14.17 -10.19
N ALA A 15 -3.46 15.27 -10.44
CA ALA A 15 -2.26 15.63 -9.69
C ALA A 15 -2.54 15.81 -8.19
N VAL A 16 -3.64 16.47 -7.84
CA VAL A 16 -4.07 16.64 -6.43
C VAL A 16 -4.42 15.30 -5.80
N GLY A 17 -5.16 14.44 -6.52
CA GLY A 17 -5.49 13.10 -6.05
C GLY A 17 -4.23 12.26 -5.76
N VAL A 18 -3.29 12.22 -6.70
CA VAL A 18 -2.00 11.51 -6.53
C VAL A 18 -1.19 12.11 -5.38
N TYR A 19 -1.11 13.44 -5.29
CA TYR A 19 -0.41 14.13 -4.19
C TYR A 19 -0.99 13.77 -2.82
N LEU A 20 -2.33 13.74 -2.69
CA LEU A 20 -3.01 13.36 -1.45
C LEU A 20 -2.75 11.90 -1.07
N VAL A 21 -2.74 10.97 -2.02
CA VAL A 21 -2.42 9.56 -1.74
C VAL A 21 -0.98 9.43 -1.28
N VAL A 22 -0.02 10.00 -2.03
CA VAL A 22 1.42 9.92 -1.69
C VAL A 22 1.71 10.59 -0.35
N THR A 23 1.13 11.75 -0.06
CA THR A 23 1.37 12.45 1.21
C THR A 23 0.76 11.69 2.40
N VAL A 24 -0.41 11.06 2.25
CA VAL A 24 -1.03 10.26 3.32
C VAL A 24 -0.25 8.97 3.54
N SER A 25 0.20 8.30 2.47
CA SER A 25 1.08 7.12 2.56
C SER A 25 2.45 7.45 3.17
N ALA A 26 3.02 8.62 2.87
CA ALA A 26 4.27 9.06 3.49
C ALA A 26 4.06 9.43 4.97
N ALA A 27 2.96 10.12 5.28
CA ALA A 27 2.61 10.51 6.65
C ALA A 27 2.30 9.30 7.54
N SER A 28 1.64 8.26 7.02
CA SER A 28 1.38 7.02 7.77
C SER A 28 2.67 6.27 8.09
N GLN A 29 3.62 6.22 7.16
CA GLN A 29 4.95 5.65 7.40
C GLN A 29 5.77 6.47 8.41
N ALA A 30 5.71 7.81 8.34
CA ALA A 30 6.40 8.69 9.31
C ALA A 30 5.77 8.62 10.72
N SER A 31 4.46 8.45 10.81
CA SER A 31 3.72 8.30 12.08
C SER A 31 3.97 6.94 12.74
N GLY A 32 4.19 5.88 11.94
CA GLY A 32 4.61 4.55 12.43
C GLY A 32 6.02 4.52 13.02
N GLY A 33 6.84 5.56 12.81
CA GLY A 33 8.19 5.68 13.37
C GLY A 33 8.26 6.20 14.81
N ARG A 34 7.27 6.99 15.28
CA ARG A 34 7.33 7.60 16.62
C ARG A 34 6.79 6.71 17.75
N LEU A 35 6.04 5.66 17.42
CA LEU A 35 5.63 4.62 18.37
C LEU A 35 6.66 3.49 18.51
N ARG A 36 7.81 3.58 17.82
CA ARG A 36 8.85 2.54 17.81
C ARG A 36 9.87 2.66 18.93
N GLY A 37 9.54 3.38 20.00
CA GLY A 37 10.35 3.51 21.22
C GLY A 37 9.99 2.55 22.35
N ARG A 38 8.90 1.76 22.26
CA ARG A 38 8.46 0.92 23.39
C ARG A 38 7.75 -0.38 23.02
N GLN A 39 8.47 -1.32 22.42
CA GLN A 39 7.99 -2.71 22.24
C GLN A 39 6.84 -2.87 21.22
N ALA A 40 7.22 -3.11 19.97
CA ALA A 40 6.49 -4.05 19.13
C ALA A 40 7.54 -4.63 18.19
N GLN A 41 8.18 -5.71 18.65
CA GLN A 41 8.69 -6.70 17.71
C GLN A 41 7.49 -7.01 16.80
N PRO A 42 7.56 -6.81 15.47
CA PRO A 42 6.51 -7.36 14.63
C PRO A 42 6.40 -8.83 15.04
N PRO A 43 5.18 -9.39 15.23
CA PRO A 43 5.07 -10.83 15.38
C PRO A 43 5.91 -11.40 14.24
N ALA A 44 6.75 -12.39 14.53
CA ALA A 44 7.56 -13.02 13.49
C ALA A 44 6.58 -13.52 12.42
N LEU A 45 6.31 -12.68 11.42
CA LEU A 45 5.54 -13.05 10.27
C LEU A 45 6.38 -14.14 9.68
N ASP A 46 5.81 -15.34 9.66
CA ASP A 46 6.48 -16.49 9.11
C ASP A 46 7.11 -16.06 7.78
N PRO A 47 8.40 -16.34 7.53
CA PRO A 47 9.07 -15.91 6.31
C PRO A 47 8.25 -16.26 5.04
N ALA A 48 7.43 -17.31 5.12
CA ALA A 48 6.45 -17.70 4.12
C ALA A 48 5.36 -16.63 3.84
N GLN A 49 4.84 -15.91 4.85
CA GLN A 49 3.87 -14.83 4.65
C GLN A 49 4.48 -13.60 3.98
N GLU A 50 5.75 -13.29 4.27
CA GLU A 50 6.45 -12.16 3.66
C GLU A 50 6.74 -12.44 2.18
N GLU A 51 7.14 -13.67 1.86
CA GLU A 51 7.31 -14.11 0.49
C GLU A 51 5.99 -14.08 -0.30
N LEU A 52 4.88 -14.46 0.34
CA LEU A 52 3.55 -14.38 -0.26
C LEU A 52 3.16 -12.95 -0.66
N ARG A 53 3.42 -11.97 0.23
CA ARG A 53 3.13 -10.55 -0.03
C ARG A 53 3.98 -9.98 -1.15
N LEU A 54 5.25 -10.38 -1.23
CA LEU A 54 6.14 -9.96 -2.30
C LEU A 54 5.67 -10.47 -3.67
N ARG A 55 5.20 -11.73 -3.75
CA ARG A 55 4.64 -12.30 -4.99
C ARG A 55 3.35 -11.60 -5.41
N TYR A 56 2.46 -11.29 -4.46
CA TYR A 56 1.25 -10.53 -4.74
C TYR A 56 1.56 -9.11 -5.24
N ALA A 57 2.51 -8.42 -4.58
CA ALA A 57 2.93 -7.08 -4.99
C ALA A 57 3.58 -7.05 -6.38
N ARG A 58 4.21 -8.16 -6.79
CA ARG A 58 4.78 -8.35 -8.12
C ARG A 58 3.75 -8.81 -9.16
N GLY A 59 2.55 -9.18 -8.73
CA GLY A 59 1.49 -9.74 -9.59
C GLY A 59 1.73 -11.18 -10.04
N GLU A 60 2.61 -11.91 -9.34
CA GLU A 60 2.88 -13.33 -9.61
C GLU A 60 1.78 -14.26 -9.06
N ILE A 61 0.94 -13.77 -8.15
CA ILE A 61 -0.22 -14.48 -7.60
C ILE A 61 -1.43 -13.54 -7.57
N ASP A 62 -2.61 -14.10 -7.80
CA ASP A 62 -3.86 -13.33 -7.78
C ASP A 62 -4.38 -13.17 -6.34
N ARG A 63 -5.30 -12.23 -6.14
CA ARG A 63 -5.91 -11.90 -4.84
C ARG A 63 -6.54 -13.12 -4.18
N GLU A 64 -7.15 -14.01 -4.96
CA GLU A 64 -7.81 -15.21 -4.45
C GLU A 64 -6.79 -16.20 -3.88
N GLU A 65 -5.69 -16.45 -4.59
CA GLU A 65 -4.59 -17.31 -4.11
C GLU A 65 -3.88 -16.72 -2.89
N PHE A 66 -3.71 -15.39 -2.86
CA PHE A 66 -3.13 -14.70 -1.71
C PHE A 66 -3.99 -14.87 -0.45
N LEU A 67 -5.30 -14.69 -0.57
CA LEU A 67 -6.22 -14.83 0.57
C LEU A 67 -6.29 -16.28 1.06
N GLN A 68 -6.31 -17.24 0.15
CA GLN A 68 -6.40 -18.66 0.51
C GLN A 68 -5.14 -19.15 1.22
N ARG A 69 -3.95 -18.82 0.73
CA ARG A 69 -2.68 -19.18 1.38
C ARG A 69 -2.43 -18.42 2.67
N LYS A 70 -3.00 -17.23 2.84
CA LYS A 70 -2.94 -16.50 4.11
C LYS A 70 -3.75 -17.21 5.19
N ILE A 71 -4.94 -17.72 4.85
CA ILE A 71 -5.80 -18.49 5.76
C ILE A 71 -5.13 -19.81 6.15
N ASP A 72 -4.56 -20.52 5.16
CA ASP A 72 -3.83 -21.78 5.38
C ASP A 72 -2.60 -21.64 6.29
N LEU A 73 -2.01 -20.44 6.37
CA LEU A 73 -0.89 -20.13 7.26
C LEU A 73 -1.31 -19.59 8.63
N GLU A 74 -2.60 -19.34 8.85
CA GLU A 74 -3.16 -18.88 10.14
C GLU A 74 -3.76 -20.04 10.97
N ASP A 75 -4.02 -21.21 10.37
CA ASP A 75 -4.43 -22.48 11.02
C ASP A 75 -3.24 -23.37 11.40
#